data_AF-A0A5B7X6Q7-F1
#
_entry.id   AF-A0A5B7X6Q7-F1
#
_cell.length_a   1.000
_cell.length_b   1.000
_cell.length_c   1.000
_cell.angle_alpha   90.00
_cell.angle_beta   90.00
_cell.angle_gamma   90.00
#
_symmetry.space_group_name_H-M   'P 1'
#
loop_
_entity.id
_entity.type
_entity.pdbx_description
1 polymer ?
#
loop_
_entity_poly.entity_id
_entity_poly.type
_entity_poly.pdbx_seq_one_letter_code
_entity_poly.pdbx_strand_id
1 'polypeptide(L)'
;MDTLFGIFILFVCPILFLYLYAKAGRFRWLFYVAFFAGVIWLFNSLEPVDTHLESQSSQKVEEKSTSFNKKSEFKNQLNKELIPIDKPSTFRTSQPKLNNNFYKSDTKVRVGAVCNDGTTSQATGSGACSHHGGVAYWLYE
;
A
#
# COMPACT_ATOMS: atom_id res chain seq x y z
N MET A 1 -25.03 20.82 8.37
CA MET A 1 -23.88 21.27 9.17
C MET A 1 -22.74 20.25 9.12
N ASP A 2 -21.90 20.11 8.11
CA ASP A 2 -21.95 20.35 6.67
C ASP A 2 -20.65 19.75 6.16
N THR A 3 -20.70 18.74 5.28
CA THR A 3 -19.49 18.19 4.63
C THR A 3 -18.67 19.28 3.94
N LEU A 4 -19.33 20.37 3.53
CA LEU A 4 -18.71 21.62 3.08
C LEU A 4 -17.86 22.28 4.16
N PHE A 5 -18.32 22.36 5.42
CA PHE A 5 -17.54 22.90 6.53
C PHE A 5 -16.28 22.07 6.80
N GLY A 6 -16.38 20.74 6.69
CA GLY A 6 -15.24 19.84 6.76
C GLY A 6 -14.22 20.08 5.65
N ILE A 7 -14.67 20.25 4.40
CA ILE A 7 -13.78 20.53 3.25
C ILE A 7 -13.13 21.92 3.39
N PHE A 8 -13.87 22.92 3.84
CA PHE A 8 -13.31 24.25 4.12
C PHE A 8 -12.22 24.21 5.19
N ILE A 9 -12.43 23.49 6.29
CA ILE A 9 -11.40 23.35 7.32
C ILE A 9 -10.21 22.53 6.84
N LEU A 10 -10.42 21.45 6.09
CA LEU A 10 -9.35 20.55 5.66
C LEU A 10 -8.50 21.11 4.51
N PHE A 11 -9.07 21.93 3.62
CA PHE A 11 -8.36 22.41 2.44
C PHE A 11 -8.12 23.93 2.45
N VAL A 12 -9.12 24.72 2.84
CA VAL A 12 -9.00 26.19 2.81
C VAL A 12 -8.16 26.70 3.98
N CYS A 13 -8.32 26.12 5.17
CA CYS A 13 -7.56 26.50 6.36
C CYS A 13 -6.03 26.30 6.19
N PRO A 14 -5.51 25.13 5.74
CA PRO A 14 -4.07 24.94 5.57
C PRO A 14 -3.49 25.78 4.42
N ILE A 15 -4.23 26.00 3.33
CA ILE A 15 -3.76 26.84 2.21
C ILE A 15 -3.65 28.30 2.64
N LEU A 16 -4.68 28.81 3.32
CA LEU A 16 -4.65 30.17 3.87
C LEU A 16 -3.55 30.31 4.93
N PHE A 17 -3.35 29.28 5.74
CA PHE A 17 -2.26 29.22 6.72
C PHE A 17 -0.89 29.30 6.07
N LEU A 18 -0.61 28.50 5.04
CA LEU A 18 0.67 28.54 4.33
C LEU A 18 0.90 29.89 3.65
N TYR A 19 -0.15 30.50 3.09
CA TYR A 19 -0.09 31.83 2.50
C TYR A 19 0.25 32.91 3.54
N LEU A 20 -0.41 32.87 4.70
CA LEU A 20 -0.12 33.81 5.79
C LEU A 20 1.24 33.58 6.43
N TYR A 21 1.69 32.32 6.53
CA TYR A 21 3.01 31.94 7.02
C TYR A 21 4.13 32.41 6.09
N ALA A 22 3.95 32.29 4.78
CA ALA A 22 4.91 32.79 3.79
C ALA A 22 5.02 34.33 3.81
N LYS A 23 3.94 35.02 4.19
CA LYS A 23 3.86 36.49 4.18
C LYS A 23 4.25 37.14 5.52
N ALA A 24 4.07 36.45 6.64
CA ALA A 24 4.36 36.97 7.97
C ALA A 24 5.71 36.46 8.47
N GLY A 25 6.67 37.36 8.65
CA GLY A 25 8.00 37.04 9.17
C GLY A 25 7.99 36.29 10.51
N ARG A 26 9.14 35.67 10.78
CA ARG A 26 9.55 34.66 11.78
C ARG A 26 8.94 34.66 13.20
N PHE A 27 8.16 35.66 13.61
CA PHE A 27 7.71 35.84 15.00
C PHE A 27 6.28 35.34 15.32
N ARG A 28 5.46 34.99 14.31
CA ARG A 28 4.04 34.62 14.53
C ARG A 28 3.77 33.13 14.69
N TRP A 29 4.78 32.28 14.52
CA TRP A 29 4.63 30.83 14.66
C TRP A 29 4.39 30.38 16.11
N LEU A 30 4.93 31.09 17.10
CA LEU A 30 4.78 30.74 18.52
C LEU A 30 3.33 30.82 19.01
N PHE A 31 2.58 31.86 18.61
CA PHE A 31 1.16 31.97 18.92
C PHE A 31 0.33 30.85 18.27
N TYR A 32 0.75 30.39 17.10
CA TYR A 32 0.08 29.32 16.37
C TYR A 32 0.32 27.94 16.99
N VAL A 33 1.56 27.65 17.38
CA VAL A 33 1.90 26.42 18.10
C VAL A 33 1.13 26.35 19.42
N ALA A 34 1.02 27.47 20.14
CA ALA A 34 0.22 27.55 21.36
C ALA A 34 -1.28 27.29 21.10
N PHE A 35 -1.83 27.85 20.02
CA PHE A 35 -3.23 27.62 19.64
C PHE A 35 -3.52 26.17 19.27
N PHE A 36 -2.67 25.55 18.43
CA PHE A 36 -2.84 24.15 18.02
C PHE A 36 -2.64 23.17 19.17
N ALA A 37 -1.66 23.42 20.04
CA ALA A 37 -1.49 22.63 21.25
C ALA A 37 -2.73 22.70 22.16
N GLY A 38 -3.34 23.89 22.28
CA GLY A 38 -4.60 24.08 23.03
C GLY A 38 -5.78 23.33 22.43
N VAL A 39 -5.94 23.33 21.11
CA VAL A 39 -7.01 22.58 20.42
C VAL A 39 -6.81 21.08 20.58
N ILE A 40 -5.58 20.57 20.40
CA ILE A 40 -5.28 19.15 20.59
C ILE A 40 -5.54 18.73 22.04
N TRP A 41 -5.15 19.55 23.01
CA TRP A 41 -5.42 19.30 24.43
C TRP A 41 -6.92 19.29 24.74
N LEU A 42 -7.70 20.18 24.13
CA LEU A 42 -9.15 20.22 24.27
C LEU A 42 -9.83 18.97 23.71
N PHE A 43 -9.37 18.47 22.56
CA PHE A 43 -9.89 17.23 21.97
C PHE A 43 -9.51 15.99 22.79
N ASN A 44 -8.33 15.96 23.38
CA ASN A 44 -7.92 14.89 24.28
C ASN A 44 -8.60 14.94 25.67
N SER A 45 -9.21 16.08 26.02
CA SER A 45 -9.98 16.24 27.27
C SER A 45 -11.47 15.89 27.10
N LEU A 46 -11.92 15.64 25.87
CA LEU A 46 -13.24 15.05 25.62
C LEU A 46 -13.10 13.54 25.81
N GLU A 47 -13.38 13.09 27.03
CA GLU A 47 -13.44 11.66 27.36
C GLU A 47 -14.25 10.91 26.30
N PRO A 48 -13.76 9.77 25.78
CA PRO A 48 -14.53 8.94 24.88
C PRO A 48 -15.79 8.49 25.61
N VAL A 49 -16.96 8.80 25.07
CA VAL A 49 -18.22 8.25 25.55
C VAL A 49 -18.16 6.74 25.35
N ASP A 50 -18.00 6.01 26.44
CA ASP A 50 -17.97 4.55 26.44
C ASP A 50 -19.33 4.02 26.01
N THR A 51 -19.47 3.69 24.72
CA THR A 51 -20.53 2.82 24.25
C THR A 51 -20.25 1.39 24.74
N HIS A 52 -20.61 1.12 26.00
CA HIS A 52 -20.75 -0.22 26.53
C HIS A 52 -21.96 -0.89 25.87
N LEU A 53 -21.72 -1.65 24.80
CA LEU A 53 -22.64 -2.69 24.36
C LEU A 53 -22.09 -4.03 24.83
N GLU A 54 -22.76 -4.51 25.87
CA GLU A 54 -22.50 -5.71 26.63
C GLU A 54 -23.07 -6.95 25.92
N SER A 55 -22.16 -7.87 25.59
CA SER A 55 -22.21 -9.32 25.80
C SER A 55 -23.27 -10.25 25.17
N GLN A 56 -22.88 -11.53 25.21
CA GLN A 56 -23.59 -12.79 24.93
C GLN A 56 -23.55 -13.23 23.45
N SER A 57 -23.23 -14.47 23.10
CA SER A 57 -22.87 -15.69 23.84
C SER A 57 -22.54 -16.78 22.82
N SER A 58 -21.58 -17.65 23.17
CA SER A 58 -21.47 -19.07 22.84
C SER A 58 -22.33 -19.67 21.71
N GLN A 59 -21.67 -20.16 20.65
CA GLN A 59 -22.02 -21.48 20.12
C GLN A 59 -20.79 -22.20 19.55
N LYS A 60 -20.42 -23.27 20.26
CA LYS A 60 -19.53 -24.35 19.84
C LYS A 60 -20.19 -25.10 18.69
N VAL A 61 -19.60 -25.10 17.50
CA VAL A 61 -19.86 -26.12 16.48
C VAL A 61 -18.51 -26.68 16.05
N GLU A 62 -18.33 -27.93 16.43
CA GLU A 62 -17.27 -28.82 16.02
C GLU A 62 -17.61 -29.39 14.64
N GLU A 63 -16.57 -29.65 13.86
CA GLU A 63 -16.56 -30.53 12.68
C GLU A 63 -17.11 -29.96 11.36
N LYS A 64 -16.20 -29.71 10.39
CA LYS A 64 -15.91 -30.72 9.36
C LYS A 64 -14.82 -30.22 8.41
N SER A 65 -13.78 -31.02 8.30
CA SER A 65 -12.77 -31.00 7.27
C SER A 65 -13.36 -30.78 5.87
N THR A 66 -12.78 -29.87 5.10
CA THR A 66 -12.58 -30.04 3.64
C THR A 66 -11.63 -28.95 3.15
N SER A 67 -10.34 -29.30 3.16
CA SER A 67 -9.31 -28.64 2.39
C SER A 67 -9.68 -28.65 0.90
N PHE A 68 -10.14 -27.53 0.35
CA PHE A 68 -10.28 -27.37 -1.09
C PHE A 68 -8.96 -26.82 -1.68
N ASN A 69 -7.98 -27.71 -1.81
CA ASN A 69 -6.76 -27.46 -2.55
C ASN A 69 -7.09 -27.48 -4.05
N LYS A 70 -7.40 -26.31 -4.64
CA LYS A 70 -7.46 -26.18 -6.10
C LYS A 70 -6.12 -25.68 -6.63
N LYS A 71 -5.08 -26.51 -6.50
CA LYS A 71 -3.80 -26.30 -7.19
C LYS A 71 -3.12 -27.62 -7.52
N SER A 72 -3.58 -28.30 -8.57
CA SER A 72 -2.72 -29.13 -9.43
C SER A 72 -3.54 -29.85 -10.49
N GLU A 73 -3.94 -29.16 -11.56
CA GLU A 73 -4.39 -29.88 -12.76
C GLU A 73 -4.11 -29.09 -14.06
N PHE A 74 -2.87 -28.62 -14.21
CA PHE A 74 -2.40 -28.18 -15.52
C PHE A 74 -0.89 -28.39 -15.70
N LYS A 75 -0.43 -29.61 -15.43
CA LYS A 75 0.87 -30.11 -15.89
C LYS A 75 0.76 -31.61 -16.15
N ASN A 76 0.24 -31.97 -17.32
CA ASN A 76 0.62 -33.21 -18.02
C ASN A 76 0.11 -33.24 -19.46
N GLN A 77 0.44 -32.18 -20.20
CA GLN A 77 0.65 -32.33 -21.65
C GLN A 77 2.13 -32.11 -21.92
N LEU A 78 2.88 -33.05 -21.36
CA LEU A 78 4.28 -33.27 -21.61
C LEU A 78 4.37 -34.11 -22.91
N ASN A 79 5.17 -33.62 -23.85
CA ASN A 79 5.90 -34.40 -24.86
C ASN A 79 5.10 -35.07 -25.98
N LYS A 80 5.02 -34.37 -27.12
CA LYS A 80 5.27 -35.03 -28.40
C LYS A 80 5.75 -34.05 -29.48
N GLU A 81 6.99 -33.58 -29.37
CA GLU A 81 7.82 -33.43 -30.57
C GLU A 81 9.30 -33.31 -30.18
N LEU A 82 10.08 -34.32 -30.55
CA LEU A 82 11.53 -34.30 -30.50
C LEU A 82 12.02 -33.38 -31.61
N ILE A 83 12.44 -32.16 -31.26
CA ILE A 83 13.25 -31.32 -32.15
C ILE A 83 14.72 -31.45 -31.70
N PRO A 84 15.67 -31.79 -32.59
CA PRO A 84 17.08 -31.94 -32.25
C PRO A 84 17.68 -30.65 -31.67
N ILE A 85 18.35 -30.74 -30.53
CA ILE A 85 19.14 -29.63 -29.97
C ILE A 85 20.51 -29.65 -30.65
N ASP A 86 20.64 -28.93 -31.75
CA ASP A 86 21.96 -28.53 -32.23
C ASP A 86 22.50 -27.38 -31.38
N LYS A 87 23.49 -27.73 -30.54
CA LYS A 87 24.67 -26.96 -30.06
C LYS A 87 24.49 -25.51 -29.54
N PRO A 88 25.35 -25.09 -28.58
CA PRO A 88 25.20 -23.80 -27.91
C PRO A 88 25.63 -22.66 -28.84
N SER A 89 24.65 -21.92 -29.38
CA SER A 89 24.94 -20.60 -29.94
C SER A 89 25.07 -19.62 -28.79
N THR A 90 26.26 -19.07 -28.65
CA THR A 90 26.55 -17.91 -27.83
C THR A 90 25.76 -16.73 -28.40
N PHE A 91 24.52 -16.57 -27.93
CA PHE A 91 23.74 -15.38 -28.22
C PHE A 91 24.40 -14.21 -27.47
N ARG A 92 25.38 -13.58 -28.13
CA ARG A 92 25.80 -12.24 -27.80
C ARG A 92 24.58 -11.38 -27.98
N THR A 93 23.92 -11.06 -26.87
CA THR A 93 22.92 -10.01 -26.79
C THR A 93 23.62 -8.72 -27.25
N SER A 94 23.48 -8.37 -28.54
CA SER A 94 23.68 -6.99 -28.95
C SER A 94 22.57 -6.21 -28.27
N GLN A 95 22.88 -5.67 -27.10
CA GLN A 95 22.02 -4.71 -26.44
C GLN A 95 21.77 -3.58 -27.45
N PRO A 96 20.50 -3.26 -27.78
CA PRO A 96 20.22 -2.04 -28.50
C PRO A 96 20.73 -0.89 -27.62
N LYS A 97 21.68 -0.10 -28.15
CA LYS A 97 22.06 1.18 -27.56
C LYS A 97 20.82 2.06 -27.59
N LEU A 98 20.05 2.04 -26.51
CA LEU A 98 18.93 2.95 -26.32
C LEU A 98 19.52 4.35 -26.14
N ASN A 99 19.00 5.31 -26.90
CA ASN A 99 19.36 6.71 -26.80
C ASN A 99 18.77 7.28 -25.51
N ASN A 100 19.61 7.78 -24.62
CA ASN A 100 19.22 8.29 -23.31
C ASN A 100 18.64 9.70 -23.38
N ASN A 101 17.73 9.94 -24.32
CA ASN A 101 17.00 11.20 -24.41
C ASN A 101 15.77 11.12 -23.51
N PHE A 102 16.03 11.37 -22.23
CA PHE A 102 15.21 12.17 -21.32
C PHE A 102 13.68 12.02 -21.41
N TYR A 103 13.18 10.80 -21.54
CA TYR A 103 11.83 10.51 -21.08
C TYR A 103 11.92 10.38 -19.56
N LYS A 104 11.55 11.45 -18.86
CA LYS A 104 11.10 11.36 -17.46
C LYS A 104 9.82 10.53 -17.49
N SER A 105 9.99 9.23 -17.64
CA SER A 105 8.88 8.30 -17.62
C SER A 105 8.35 8.33 -16.20
N ASP A 106 7.09 8.70 -16.04
CA ASP A 106 6.33 8.59 -14.80
C ASP A 106 6.04 7.11 -14.51
N THR A 107 7.10 6.30 -14.57
CA THR A 107 7.03 4.85 -14.47
C THR A 107 6.98 4.53 -13.00
N LYS A 108 5.76 4.30 -12.53
CA LYS A 108 5.47 3.84 -11.19
C LYS A 108 6.21 2.52 -10.92
N VAL A 109 7.27 2.57 -10.10
CA VAL A 109 8.15 1.42 -9.84
C VAL A 109 7.58 0.62 -8.69
N ARG A 110 7.57 -0.71 -8.80
CA ARG A 110 7.20 -1.58 -7.66
C ARG A 110 8.31 -1.52 -6.63
N VAL A 111 7.98 -1.18 -5.39
CA VAL A 111 8.93 -1.10 -4.26
C VAL A 111 8.70 -2.19 -3.22
N GLY A 112 7.57 -2.89 -3.29
CA GLY A 112 7.26 -4.00 -2.41
C GLY A 112 5.87 -4.56 -2.65
N ALA A 113 5.43 -5.44 -1.77
CA ALA A 113 4.15 -6.10 -1.80
C ALA A 113 3.60 -6.27 -0.40
N VAL A 114 2.27 -6.23 -0.27
CA VAL A 114 1.57 -6.70 0.91
C VAL A 114 1.02 -8.09 0.61
N CYS A 115 1.25 -9.02 1.52
CA CYS A 115 0.87 -10.41 1.40
C CYS A 115 -0.57 -10.62 1.87
N ASN A 116 -1.17 -11.77 1.51
CA ASN A 116 -2.55 -12.09 1.89
C ASN A 116 -2.79 -12.28 3.40
N ASP A 117 -1.73 -12.55 4.17
CA ASP A 117 -1.76 -12.60 5.63
C ASP A 117 -1.58 -11.22 6.30
N GLY A 118 -1.45 -10.15 5.50
CA GLY A 118 -1.26 -8.78 5.97
C GLY A 118 0.21 -8.40 6.23
N THR A 119 1.16 -9.33 6.07
CA THR A 119 2.58 -9.01 6.19
C THR A 119 3.08 -8.22 4.98
N THR A 120 4.11 -7.39 5.17
CA THR A 120 4.72 -6.62 4.08
C THR A 120 6.05 -7.25 3.65
N SER A 121 6.26 -7.38 2.36
CA SER A 121 7.49 -7.87 1.75
C SER A 121 8.10 -6.83 0.83
N GLN A 122 9.42 -6.69 0.83
CA GLN A 122 10.15 -5.84 -0.12
C GLN A 122 10.41 -6.54 -1.46
N ALA A 123 9.97 -7.79 -1.62
CA ALA A 123 10.10 -8.51 -2.89
C ALA A 123 9.17 -7.87 -3.95
N THR A 124 9.71 -7.57 -5.12
CA THR A 124 9.01 -6.90 -6.24
C THR A 124 8.77 -7.82 -7.45
N GLY A 125 9.28 -9.05 -7.39
CA GLY A 125 9.32 -10.03 -8.48
C GLY A 125 8.40 -11.23 -8.29
N SER A 126 8.51 -12.18 -9.23
CA SER A 126 7.77 -13.45 -9.18
C SER A 126 8.21 -14.27 -7.97
N GLY A 127 7.25 -14.64 -7.11
CA GLY A 127 7.52 -15.38 -5.87
C GLY A 127 7.44 -14.53 -4.60
N ALA A 128 7.18 -13.23 -4.72
CA ALA A 128 6.83 -12.40 -3.58
C ALA A 128 5.65 -13.02 -2.81
N CYS A 129 5.73 -13.00 -1.48
CA CYS A 129 4.72 -13.57 -0.59
C CYS A 129 4.42 -15.06 -0.79
N SER A 130 5.32 -15.84 -1.42
CA SER A 130 5.11 -17.28 -1.65
C SER A 130 4.80 -18.08 -0.37
N HIS A 131 5.43 -17.73 0.74
CA HIS A 131 5.19 -18.33 2.06
C HIS A 131 3.95 -17.78 2.77
N HIS A 132 3.48 -16.63 2.34
CA HIS A 132 2.39 -15.85 2.96
C HIS A 132 1.09 -15.92 2.14
N GLY A 133 0.94 -16.97 1.33
CA GLY A 133 -0.27 -17.19 0.53
C GLY A 133 -0.38 -16.32 -0.73
N GLY A 134 0.71 -15.70 -1.17
CA GLY A 134 0.77 -14.85 -2.35
C GLY A 134 0.54 -13.36 -2.05
N VAL A 135 0.68 -12.56 -3.09
CA VAL A 135 0.56 -11.09 -3.00
C VAL A 135 -0.91 -10.69 -2.97
N ALA A 136 -1.28 -9.87 -1.99
CA ALA A 136 -2.57 -9.18 -1.96
C ALA A 136 -2.55 -7.95 -2.88
N TYR A 137 -1.58 -7.06 -2.69
CA TYR A 137 -1.38 -5.88 -3.56
C TYR A 137 0.08 -5.40 -3.57
N TRP A 138 0.46 -4.71 -4.65
CA TRP A 138 1.81 -4.17 -4.84
C TRP A 138 1.92 -2.73 -4.34
N LEU A 139 3.04 -2.41 -3.70
CA LEU A 139 3.44 -1.07 -3.31
C LEU A 139 4.29 -0.45 -4.42
N TYR A 140 4.15 0.86 -4.57
CA TYR A 140 4.77 1.59 -5.65
C TYR A 140 5.26 2.97 -5.21
N GLU A 141 6.31 3.47 -5.84
CA GLU A 141 6.83 4.85 -5.73
C GLU A 141 6.73 5.61 -7.05
#